data_AF-A0A7Y8LGM0-F1
#
_entry.id   AF-A0A7Y8LGM0-F1
#
_cell.length_a   1.000
_cell.length_b   1.000
_cell.length_c   1.000
_cell.angle_alpha   90.00
_cell.angle_beta   90.00
_cell.angle_gamma   90.00
#
_symmetry.space_group_name_H-M   'P 1'
#
loop_
_entity.id
_entity.type
_entity.pdbx_description
1 polymer ?
#
loop_
_entity_poly.entity_id
_entity_poly.type
_entity_poly.pdbx_seq_one_letter_code
_entity_poly.pdbx_strand_id
1 'polypeptide(L)'
;YVASTLGERRPVESRGRMQGMIANANLVVTAWDDEVERPLLVGISRSLSDFRYVTYLADLAVRASHQRRGIGAELIRQTKLAAPEAYIVLLAAPKAVGYYPHIGFKRHESAWILKADEELIIPEGSC
;
A
#
# COMPACT_ATOMS: atom_id res chain seq x y z
N TYR A 1 -3.32 9.06 6.17
CA TYR A 1 -3.64 9.40 4.77
C TYR A 1 -3.53 10.89 4.48
N VAL A 2 -4.37 11.77 5.05
CA VAL A 2 -4.33 13.22 4.77
C VAL A 2 -3.00 13.88 5.16
N ALA A 3 -2.45 13.54 6.33
CA ALA A 3 -1.15 14.05 6.78
C ALA A 3 0.06 13.47 6.03
N SER A 4 -0.17 12.73 4.95
CA SER A 4 0.83 12.14 4.06
C SER A 4 0.53 12.55 2.62
N THR A 5 1.46 12.32 1.71
CA THR A 5 1.23 12.55 0.27
C THR A 5 0.32 11.51 -0.40
N LEU A 6 -0.07 10.43 0.31
CA LEU A 6 -0.96 9.41 -0.25
C LEU A 6 -2.43 9.85 -0.34
N GLY A 7 -2.83 10.89 0.39
CA GLY A 7 -4.21 11.38 0.43
C GLY A 7 -4.77 11.75 -0.96
N GLU A 8 -3.92 12.31 -1.83
CA GLU A 8 -4.27 12.72 -3.21
C GLU A 8 -4.79 11.57 -4.08
N ARG A 9 -4.49 10.31 -3.72
CA ARG A 9 -4.80 9.11 -4.52
C ARG A 9 -5.81 8.18 -3.86
N ARG A 10 -6.43 8.61 -2.76
CA ARG A 10 -7.37 7.79 -1.97
C ARG A 10 -8.65 8.58 -1.73
N PRO A 11 -9.79 7.89 -1.54
CA PRO A 11 -11.07 8.54 -1.30
C PRO A 11 -11.16 9.05 0.15
N VAL A 12 -10.20 9.88 0.57
CA VAL A 12 -10.05 10.36 1.96
C VAL A 12 -11.24 11.19 2.45
N GLU A 13 -11.94 11.85 1.52
CA GLU A 13 -13.19 12.58 1.80
C GLU A 13 -14.38 11.66 2.08
N SER A 14 -14.28 10.38 1.70
CA SER A 14 -15.36 9.41 1.82
C SER A 14 -15.09 8.45 2.98
N ARG A 15 -15.51 8.86 4.19
CA ARG A 15 -15.34 8.09 5.43
C ARG A 15 -15.79 6.62 5.30
N GLY A 16 -16.95 6.36 4.70
CA GLY A 16 -17.48 5.00 4.52
C GLY A 16 -16.56 4.11 3.67
N ARG A 17 -16.06 4.64 2.54
CA ARG A 17 -15.08 3.91 1.69
C ARG A 17 -13.77 3.66 2.43
N MET A 18 -13.23 4.66 3.13
CA MET A 18 -12.01 4.49 3.92
C MET A 18 -12.20 3.44 5.02
N GLN A 19 -13.33 3.45 5.72
CA GLN A 19 -13.66 2.43 6.72
C GLN A 19 -13.73 1.03 6.11
N GLY A 20 -14.40 0.88 4.97
CA GLY A 20 -14.45 -0.39 4.23
C GLY A 20 -13.07 -0.88 3.80
N MET A 21 -12.20 0.00 3.32
CA MET A 21 -10.82 -0.32 2.94
C MET A 21 -9.98 -0.85 4.11
N ILE A 22 -10.15 -0.28 5.31
CA ILE A 22 -9.45 -0.74 6.52
C ILE A 22 -10.06 -2.06 7.01
N ALA A 23 -11.40 -2.15 7.12
CA ALA A 23 -12.09 -3.31 7.67
C ALA A 23 -11.87 -4.59 6.85
N ASN A 24 -11.67 -4.47 5.54
CA ASN A 24 -11.41 -5.61 4.65
C ASN A 24 -9.91 -5.85 4.40
N ALA A 25 -9.01 -5.03 4.94
CA ALA A 25 -7.60 -5.34 4.91
C ALA A 25 -7.28 -6.40 5.96
N ASN A 26 -6.58 -7.46 5.58
CA ASN A 26 -6.25 -8.56 6.48
C ASN A 26 -4.81 -8.52 7.00
N LEU A 27 -3.99 -7.58 6.50
CA LEU A 27 -2.67 -7.30 7.05
C LEU A 27 -2.44 -5.78 7.08
N VAL A 28 -2.31 -5.23 8.29
CA VAL A 28 -2.01 -3.81 8.53
C VAL A 28 -0.84 -3.71 9.48
N VAL A 29 0.20 -3.00 9.06
CA VAL A 29 1.35 -2.64 9.91
C VAL A 29 1.36 -1.13 10.11
N THR A 30 1.50 -0.69 11.34
CA THR A 30 1.53 0.73 11.70
C THR A 30 2.84 1.10 12.37
N ALA A 31 3.32 2.32 12.12
CA ALA A 31 4.44 2.93 12.83
C ALA A 31 3.92 4.07 13.69
N TRP A 32 4.35 4.09 14.95
CA TRP A 32 3.96 5.08 15.95
C TRP A 32 5.19 5.85 16.44
N ASP A 33 5.02 7.14 16.72
CA ASP A 33 5.99 7.98 17.41
C ASP A 33 5.45 8.24 18.81
N ASP A 34 6.16 7.70 19.79
CA ASP A 34 5.83 7.76 21.21
C ASP A 34 6.64 8.84 21.96
N GLU A 35 7.48 9.61 21.26
CA GLU A 35 8.29 10.70 21.85
C GLU A 35 7.49 11.99 22.07
N VAL A 36 6.30 12.08 21.46
CA VAL A 36 5.37 13.20 21.63
C VAL A 36 4.36 12.93 22.75
N GLU A 37 3.68 13.98 23.23
CA GLU A 37 2.77 13.92 24.40
C GLU A 37 1.71 12.80 24.33
N ARG A 38 1.31 12.38 23.12
CA ARG A 38 0.43 11.22 22.88
C ARG A 38 0.94 10.41 21.70
N PRO A 39 0.90 9.05 21.76
CA PRO A 39 1.29 8.20 20.65
C PRO A 39 0.71 8.66 19.32
N LEU A 40 1.61 8.95 18.38
CA LEU A 40 1.26 9.52 17.10
C LEU A 40 1.42 8.47 16.02
N LEU A 41 0.33 8.10 15.35
CA LEU A 41 0.42 7.26 14.16
C LEU A 41 1.16 8.02 13.06
N VAL A 42 2.38 7.60 12.72
CA VAL A 42 3.27 8.26 11.74
C VAL A 42 3.42 7.52 10.42
N GLY A 43 3.05 6.25 10.38
CA GLY A 43 3.05 5.48 9.14
C GLY A 43 2.10 4.28 9.16
N ILE A 44 1.69 3.86 7.96
CA ILE A 44 0.84 2.70 7.74
C ILE A 44 1.25 1.97 6.47
N SER A 45 1.27 0.65 6.55
CA SER A 45 1.26 -0.31 5.45
C SER A 45 -0.05 -1.09 5.53
N ARG A 46 -0.90 -0.98 4.51
CA ARG A 46 -2.17 -1.72 4.42
C ARG A 46 -2.12 -2.66 3.23
N SER A 47 -2.40 -3.94 3.48
CA SER A 47 -2.24 -5.00 2.51
C SER A 47 -3.40 -5.99 2.52
N LEU A 48 -3.55 -6.68 1.38
CA LEU A 48 -4.34 -7.90 1.24
C LEU A 48 -3.35 -9.05 1.02
N SER A 49 -3.36 -10.06 1.88
CA SER A 49 -2.41 -11.17 1.85
C SER A 49 -3.11 -12.51 1.99
N ASP A 50 -2.68 -13.52 1.24
CA ASP A 50 -3.02 -14.92 1.53
C ASP A 50 -2.03 -15.57 2.52
N PHE A 51 -1.00 -14.82 2.95
CA PHE A 51 0.09 -15.24 3.83
C PHE A 51 0.89 -16.45 3.33
N ARG A 52 0.77 -16.83 2.06
CA ARG A 52 1.39 -18.04 1.49
C ARG A 52 2.07 -17.80 0.16
N TYR A 53 1.45 -17.02 -0.71
CA TYR A 53 1.94 -16.80 -2.06
C TYR A 53 2.04 -15.32 -2.39
N VAL A 54 1.01 -14.51 -2.14
CA VAL A 54 1.01 -13.10 -2.53
C VAL A 54 0.46 -12.16 -1.45
N THR A 55 1.13 -11.02 -1.34
CA THR A 55 0.68 -9.85 -0.58
C THR A 55 0.57 -8.66 -1.53
N TYR A 56 -0.64 -8.15 -1.74
CA TYR A 56 -0.84 -6.87 -2.40
C TYR A 56 -0.73 -5.75 -1.37
N LEU A 57 0.36 -4.98 -1.43
CA LEU A 57 0.59 -3.78 -0.63
C LEU A 57 -0.19 -2.62 -1.25
N ALA A 58 -1.43 -2.47 -0.81
CA ALA A 58 -2.38 -1.50 -1.36
C ALA A 58 -2.01 -0.07 -0.97
N ASP A 59 -1.63 0.17 0.29
CA ASP A 59 -1.22 1.49 0.77
C ASP A 59 0.09 1.44 1.52
N LEU A 60 0.98 2.38 1.19
CA LEU A 60 2.15 2.71 1.97
C LEU A 60 2.19 4.23 2.16
N ALA A 61 2.00 4.67 3.40
CA ALA A 61 1.99 6.09 3.74
C ALA A 61 2.84 6.37 4.97
N VAL A 62 3.64 7.43 4.89
CA VAL A 62 4.37 8.01 6.00
C VAL A 62 4.00 9.49 6.07
N ARG A 63 3.70 9.99 7.27
CA ARG A 63 3.41 11.41 7.50
C ARG A 63 4.51 12.28 6.94
N ALA A 64 4.16 13.40 6.30
CA ALA A 64 5.14 14.29 5.68
C ALA A 64 6.25 14.73 6.65
N SER A 65 5.90 15.01 7.90
CA SER A 65 6.86 15.37 8.98
C SER A 65 7.82 14.24 9.38
N HIS A 66 7.58 13.00 8.94
CA HIS A 66 8.34 11.81 9.30
C HIS A 66 8.93 11.08 8.09
N GLN A 67 8.81 11.64 6.89
CA GLN A 67 9.40 11.08 5.67
C GLN A 67 10.93 11.17 5.70
N ARG A 68 11.59 10.36 4.86
CA ARG A 68 13.06 10.25 4.75
C ARG A 68 13.79 9.75 6.01
N ARG A 69 13.05 9.14 6.95
CA ARG A 69 13.58 8.52 8.18
C ARG A 69 13.63 6.98 8.12
N GLY A 70 13.52 6.37 6.94
CA GLY A 70 13.51 4.90 6.78
C GLY A 70 12.19 4.20 7.14
N ILE A 71 11.21 4.90 7.71
CA ILE A 71 9.92 4.33 8.18
C ILE A 71 9.19 3.54 7.07
N GLY A 72 9.16 4.06 5.84
CA GLY A 72 8.50 3.37 4.72
C GLY A 72 9.12 2.01 4.39
N ALA A 73 10.46 1.93 4.42
CA ALA A 73 11.17 0.67 4.20
C ALA A 73 10.94 -0.31 5.35
N GLU A 74 10.92 0.19 6.59
CA GLU A 74 10.65 -0.65 7.76
C GLU A 74 9.23 -1.21 7.76
N LEU A 75 8.23 -0.40 7.40
CA LEU A 75 6.85 -0.85 7.21
C LEU A 75 6.76 -1.98 6.17
N ILE A 76 7.47 -1.87 5.05
CA ILE A 76 7.55 -2.93 4.03
C ILE A 76 8.23 -4.17 4.62
N ARG A 77 9.34 -4.02 5.34
CA ARG A 77 10.07 -5.13 5.95
C ARG A 77 9.20 -5.91 6.93
N GLN A 78 8.47 -5.22 7.80
CA GLN A 78 7.53 -5.83 8.74
C GLN A 78 6.37 -6.51 8.02
N THR A 79 5.86 -5.91 6.95
CA THR A 79 4.84 -6.54 6.09
C THR A 79 5.35 -7.86 5.48
N LYS A 80 6.61 -7.89 5.02
CA LYS A 80 7.26 -9.10 4.49
C LYS A 80 7.48 -10.14 5.58
N LEU A 81 7.85 -9.74 6.80
CA LEU A 81 8.02 -10.67 7.93
C LEU A 81 6.71 -11.31 8.38
N ALA A 82 5.59 -10.59 8.28
CA ALA A 82 4.27 -11.12 8.61
C ALA A 82 3.77 -12.18 7.60
N ALA A 83 4.31 -12.18 6.37
CA ALA A 83 4.00 -13.13 5.31
C ALA A 83 5.28 -13.58 4.58
N PRO A 84 6.15 -14.36 5.24
CA PRO A 84 7.52 -14.61 4.77
C PRO A 84 7.56 -15.36 3.43
N GLU A 85 6.62 -16.27 3.20
CA GLU A 85 6.51 -17.07 1.97
C GLU A 85 5.89 -16.27 0.80
N ALA A 86 5.11 -15.21 1.09
CA ALA A 86 4.41 -14.44 0.08
C ALA A 86 5.32 -13.37 -0.57
N TYR A 87 5.27 -13.22 -1.89
CA TYR A 87 5.87 -12.05 -2.56
C TYR A 87 4.97 -10.82 -2.41
N ILE A 88 5.57 -9.63 -2.50
CA ILE A 88 4.85 -8.35 -2.37
C ILE A 88 4.66 -7.73 -3.75
N VAL A 89 3.41 -7.38 -4.08
CA VAL A 89 3.04 -6.61 -5.29
C VAL A 89 2.46 -5.27 -4.86
N LEU A 90 2.77 -4.21 -5.62
CA LEU A 90 2.21 -2.88 -5.38
C LEU A 90 2.07 -2.08 -6.68
N LEU A 91 1.25 -1.04 -6.63
CA LEU A 91 1.15 -0.04 -7.68
C LEU A 91 1.78 1.27 -7.21
N ALA A 92 2.98 1.55 -7.71
CA ALA A 92 3.74 2.73 -7.34
C ALA A 92 2.97 4.03 -7.69
N ALA A 93 3.08 5.05 -6.85
CA ALA A 93 2.73 6.41 -7.26
C ALA A 93 3.74 6.91 -8.30
N PRO A 94 3.37 7.80 -9.24
CA PRO A 94 4.32 8.37 -10.21
C PRO A 94 5.59 8.91 -9.56
N LYS A 95 5.46 9.63 -8.44
CA LYS A 95 6.57 10.20 -7.66
C LYS A 95 7.45 9.14 -6.95
N ALA A 96 7.00 7.88 -6.86
CA ALA A 96 7.66 6.80 -6.14
C ALA A 96 8.12 5.65 -7.05
N VAL A 97 7.91 5.71 -8.37
CA VAL A 97 8.32 4.65 -9.31
C VAL A 97 9.81 4.33 -9.18
N GLY A 98 10.65 5.37 -9.09
CA GLY A 98 12.09 5.20 -8.93
C GLY A 98 12.51 4.66 -7.56
N TYR A 99 11.67 4.73 -6.52
CA TYR A 99 12.06 4.31 -5.17
C TYR A 99 12.21 2.79 -5.03
N TYR A 100 11.22 2.04 -5.52
CA TYR A 100 11.11 0.59 -5.26
C TYR A 100 12.29 -0.25 -5.78
N PRO A 101 12.89 0.03 -6.96
CA PRO A 101 14.10 -0.66 -7.40
C PRO A 101 15.28 -0.54 -6.41
N HIS A 102 15.43 0.59 -5.72
CA HIS A 102 16.52 0.79 -4.75
C HIS A 102 16.41 -0.12 -3.51
N ILE A 103 15.21 -0.63 -3.22
CA ILE A 103 14.94 -1.53 -2.08
C ILE A 103 14.62 -2.97 -2.53
N GLY A 104 15.05 -3.34 -3.75
CA GLY A 104 15.03 -4.72 -4.22
C GLY A 104 13.75 -5.18 -4.93
N PHE A 105 12.78 -4.30 -5.15
CA PHE A 105 11.62 -4.63 -5.98
C PHE A 105 12.03 -4.66 -7.46
N LYS A 106 11.42 -5.59 -8.20
CA LYS A 106 11.57 -5.69 -9.65
C LYS A 106 10.26 -5.29 -10.31
N ARG A 107 10.33 -4.51 -11.39
CA ARG A 107 9.17 -4.24 -12.24
C ARG A 107 8.77 -5.53 -12.96
N HIS A 108 7.46 -5.78 -13.06
CA HIS A 108 6.91 -6.88 -13.84
C HIS A 108 6.29 -6.33 -15.13
N GLU A 109 6.63 -6.92 -16.28
CA GLU A 109 6.10 -6.47 -17.59
C GLU A 109 4.68 -6.99 -17.84
N SER A 110 4.34 -8.13 -17.23
CA SER A 110 3.02 -8.77 -17.33
C SER A 110 2.12 -8.37 -16.17
N ALA A 111 2.04 -7.08 -15.85
CA ALA A 111 1.14 -6.56 -14.83
C ALA A 111 0.15 -5.59 -15.48
N TRP A 112 -1.15 -5.84 -15.29
CA TRP A 112 -2.22 -5.09 -15.91
C TRP A 112 -3.19 -4.57 -14.85
N ILE A 113 -3.84 -3.45 -15.16
CA ILE A 113 -4.81 -2.80 -14.30
C ILE A 113 -6.04 -2.52 -15.16
N LEU A 114 -7.22 -2.87 -14.63
CA LEU A 114 -8.50 -2.38 -15.11
C LEU A 114 -9.10 -1.54 -13.99
N LYS A 115 -9.34 -0.24 -14.22
CA LYS A 115 -9.88 0.65 -13.19
C LYS A 115 -11.38 0.43 -12.98
N ALA A 116 -11.88 0.93 -11.87
CA ALA A 116 -13.28 0.78 -11.49
C ALA A 116 -14.26 1.49 -12.45
N ASP A 117 -13.79 2.51 -13.17
CA ASP A 117 -14.53 3.28 -14.17
C ASP A 117 -14.30 2.78 -15.61
N GLU A 118 -13.50 1.72 -15.79
CA GLU A 118 -13.21 1.11 -17.08
C GLU A 118 -13.99 -0.21 -17.22
N GLU A 119 -14.52 -0.48 -18.41
CA GLU A 119 -15.28 -1.70 -18.68
C GLU A 119 -14.37 -2.88 -19.04
N LEU A 120 -14.74 -4.08 -18.60
CA LEU A 120 -14.10 -5.31 -19.05
C LEU A 120 -14.53 -5.61 -20.49
N ILE A 121 -13.56 -5.64 -21.40
CA ILE A 121 -13.79 -6.03 -22.79
C ILE A 121 -13.83 -7.55 -22.89
N ILE A 122 -14.97 -8.10 -23.29
CA ILE A 122 -15.13 -9.53 -23.60
C ILE A 122 -15.01 -9.69 -25.13
N PRO A 123 -14.00 -10.40 -25.65
CA PRO A 123 -13.86 -10.61 -27.08
C PRO A 123 -15.06 -11.37 -27.67
N GLU A 124 -15.44 -11.02 -28.90
CA GLU A 124 -16.47 -11.75 -29.64
C GLU A 124 -16.08 -13.25 -29.78
N GLY A 125 -17.04 -14.14 -29.49
CA GLY A 125 -16.82 -15.60 -29.53
C GLY A 125 -16.27 -16.23 -28.24
N SER A 126 -16.28 -15.52 -27.11
CA SER A 126 -15.82 -16.03 -25.79
C SER A 126 -16.84 -16.91 -25.03
N CYS A 127 -17.85 -17.46 -25.71
CA CYS A 127 -18.78 -18.45 -25.16
C CYS A 127 -18.70 -19.77 -25.94
#